data_AF-A0A5N7MCT2-F1
#
_entry.id   AF-A0A5N7MCT2-F1
#
_cell.length_a   1.000
_cell.length_b   1.000
_cell.length_c   1.000
_cell.angle_alpha   90.00
_cell.angle_beta   90.00
_cell.angle_gamma   90.00
#
_symmetry.space_group_name_H-M   'P 1'
#
loop_
_entity.id
_entity.type
_entity.pdbx_description
1 polymer ?
#
loop_
_entity_poly.entity_id
_entity_poly.type
_entity_poly.pdbx_seq_one_letter_code
_entity_poly.pdbx_strand_id
1 'polypeptide(L)' 'MSKSEAKNDPSIPSSDERRQILLHLDASLIKDLKKAAVDLDRSASAIANEAIDGWLKDRALRKGADDN' A
#
# COMPACT_ATOMS: atom_id res chain seq x y z
N MET A 1 32.24 13.89 31.30
CA MET A 1 31.67 14.08 29.95
C MET A 1 30.69 12.93 29.71
N SER A 2 29.39 13.19 29.85
CA SER A 2 28.34 12.16 29.82
C SER A 2 28.04 11.77 28.38
N LYS A 3 28.27 10.49 28.07
CA LYS A 3 27.94 9.85 26.79
C LYS A 3 26.42 9.69 26.76
N SER A 4 25.75 10.53 25.97
CA SER A 4 24.29 10.47 25.82
C SER A 4 23.94 9.29 24.92
N GLU A 5 23.22 8.33 25.50
CA GLU A 5 22.63 7.18 24.82
C GLU A 5 21.52 7.66 23.88
N ALA A 6 21.68 7.40 22.58
CA ALA A 6 20.64 7.63 21.60
C ALA A 6 19.49 6.65 21.86
N LYS A 7 18.38 7.19 22.37
CA LYS A 7 17.09 6.48 22.49
C LYS A 7 16.62 6.08 21.09
N ASN A 8 16.32 4.79 20.91
CA ASN A 8 15.56 4.27 19.77
C ASN A 8 14.19 4.95 19.74
N ASP A 9 14.04 5.95 18.88
CA ASP A 9 12.73 6.50 18.53
C ASP A 9 12.02 5.49 17.60
N PRO A 10 10.76 5.10 17.85
CA PRO A 10 10.02 4.26 16.93
C PRO A 10 9.76 5.07 15.67
N SER A 11 10.59 4.84 14.65
CA SER A 11 10.51 5.49 13.34
C SER A 11 9.07 5.63 12.88
N ILE A 12 8.58 6.88 12.84
CA ILE A 12 7.37 7.24 12.13
C ILE A 12 7.57 6.70 10.70
N PRO A 13 6.71 5.80 10.19
CA PRO A 13 6.90 5.24 8.86
C PRO A 13 6.88 6.41 7.89
N SER A 14 8.02 6.62 7.23
CA SER A 14 8.12 7.63 6.18
C SER A 14 7.01 7.35 5.17
N SER A 15 6.38 8.40 4.65
CA SER A 15 5.33 8.31 3.62
C SER A 15 5.78 7.58 2.33
N ASP A 16 7.06 7.19 2.28
CA ASP A 16 7.73 6.44 1.21
C ASP A 16 7.92 4.94 1.53
N GLU A 17 7.40 4.41 2.64
CA GLU A 17 7.47 2.96 2.94
C GLU A 17 6.45 2.15 2.10
N ARG A 18 6.57 2.20 0.78
CA ARG A 18 5.89 1.24 -0.09
C ARG A 18 6.55 -0.12 0.06
N ARG A 19 5.80 -1.09 0.58
CA ARG A 19 6.25 -2.49 0.71
C ARG A 19 5.75 -3.33 -0.46
N GLN A 20 6.57 -4.26 -0.91
CA GLN A 20 6.22 -5.18 -2.00
C GLN A 20 5.60 -6.47 -1.43
N ILE A 21 4.58 -6.99 -2.12
CA ILE A 21 3.99 -8.30 -1.88
C ILE A 21 3.85 -9.02 -3.22
N LEU A 22 4.14 -10.32 -3.24
CA LEU A 22 3.90 -11.17 -4.41
C LEU A 22 2.50 -11.79 -4.30
N LEU A 23 1.67 -11.59 -5.32
CA LEU A 23 0.31 -12.13 -5.38
C LEU A 23 0.17 -13.06 -6.60
N HIS A 24 -0.51 -14.18 -6.42
CA HIS A 24 -0.97 -15.00 -7.52
C HIS A 24 -2.35 -14.50 -7.96
N LEU A 25 -2.46 -14.11 -9.23
CA LEU A 25 -3.69 -13.65 -9.86
C LEU A 25 -3.93 -14.47 -11.14
N ASP A 26 -5.19 -14.57 -11.55
CA ASP A 26 -5.52 -15.20 -12.83
C ASP A 26 -4.82 -14.49 -13.99
N ALA A 27 -4.39 -15.26 -14.99
CA ALA A 27 -3.66 -14.72 -16.13
C ALA A 27 -4.48 -13.69 -16.94
N SER A 28 -5.81 -13.87 -17.00
CA SER A 28 -6.73 -12.88 -17.60
C SER A 28 -6.74 -11.58 -16.79
N LEU A 29 -6.87 -11.67 -15.47
CA LEU A 29 -6.90 -10.51 -14.58
C LEU A 29 -5.59 -9.70 -14.65
N ILE A 30 -4.44 -10.38 -14.76
CA ILE A 30 -3.15 -9.71 -14.95
C ILE A 30 -3.13 -8.90 -16.27
N LYS A 31 -3.69 -9.46 -17.36
CA LYS A 31 -3.77 -8.75 -18.64
C LYS A 31 -4.67 -7.53 -18.54
N ASP A 32 -5.84 -7.69 -17.94
CA ASP A 32 -6.81 -6.60 -17.79
C ASP A 32 -6.27 -5.47 -16.91
N LEU A 33 -5.61 -5.81 -15.79
CA LEU A 33 -4.97 -4.83 -14.92
C LEU A 33 -3.86 -4.05 -15.64
N LYS A 34 -3.02 -4.75 -16.42
CA LYS A 34 -1.96 -4.09 -17.22
C LYS A 34 -2.55 -3.18 -18.29
N LYS A 35 -3.61 -3.61 -18.95
CA LYS A 35 -4.30 -2.79 -19.95
C LYS A 35 -4.91 -1.54 -19.32
N ALA A 36 -5.63 -1.69 -18.21
CA ALA A 36 -6.21 -0.56 -17.48
C ALA A 36 -5.15 0.43 -16.98
N ALA A 37 -3.99 -0.06 -16.55
CA ALA A 37 -2.85 0.79 -16.18
C ALA A 37 -2.38 1.68 -17.34
N VAL A 38 -2.28 1.12 -18.56
CA VAL A 38 -1.93 1.88 -19.76
C VAL A 38 -3.04 2.85 -20.16
N ASP A 39 -4.28 2.37 -20.25
CA ASP A 39 -5.42 3.16 -20.72
C ASP A 39 -5.72 4.37 -19.81
N LEU A 40 -5.43 4.25 -18.51
CA LEU A 40 -5.67 5.29 -17.50
C LEU A 40 -4.42 6.13 -17.16
N ASP A 41 -3.28 5.87 -17.78
CA ASP A 41 -1.98 6.48 -17.44
C ASP A 41 -1.66 6.37 -15.92
N ARG A 42 -1.84 5.17 -15.36
CA ARG A 42 -1.64 4.86 -13.93
C ARG A 42 -0.78 3.61 -13.75
N SER A 43 -0.17 3.44 -12.59
CA SER A 43 0.51 2.18 -12.26
C SER A 43 -0.50 1.08 -11.90
N ALA A 44 -0.18 -0.18 -12.24
CA ALA A 44 -0.95 -1.34 -11.80
C ALA A 44 -1.05 -1.41 -10.26
N SER A 45 -0.02 -0.97 -9.54
CA SER A 45 -0.04 -0.88 -8.07
C SER A 45 -1.01 0.17 -7.56
N ALA A 46 -1.19 1.31 -8.24
CA ALA A 46 -2.16 2.33 -7.85
C ALA A 46 -3.59 1.81 -8.00
N ILE A 47 -3.89 1.13 -9.10
CA ILE A 47 -5.20 0.51 -9.35
C ILE A 47 -5.45 -0.61 -8.34
N ALA A 48 -4.46 -1.47 -8.08
CA ALA A 48 -4.57 -2.54 -7.09
C ALA A 48 -4.81 -1.99 -5.67
N ASN A 49 -4.07 -0.95 -5.27
CA ASN A 49 -4.26 -0.32 -3.97
C ASN A 49 -5.66 0.28 -3.82
N GLU A 50 -6.18 0.94 -4.86
CA GLU A 50 -7.55 1.48 -4.87
C GLU A 50 -8.59 0.37 -4.70
N ALA A 51 -8.49 -0.70 -5.49
CA ALA A 51 -9.43 -1.81 -5.43
C ALA A 51 -9.38 -2.54 -4.07
N ILE A 52 -8.18 -2.79 -3.54
CA ILE A 52 -7.99 -3.44 -2.24
C ILE A 52 -8.49 -2.53 -1.11
N ASP A 53 -8.24 -1.22 -1.18
CA ASP A 53 -8.73 -0.26 -0.20
C ASP A 53 -10.26 -0.26 -0.14
N GLY A 54 -10.92 -0.13 -1.29
CA GLY A 54 -12.38 -0.19 -1.38
C GLY A 54 -12.94 -1.49 -0.79
N TRP A 55 -12.38 -2.63 -1.20
CA TRP A 55 -12.82 -3.95 -0.71
C TRP A 55 -12.71 -4.10 0.81
N LEU A 56 -11.62 -3.59 1.41
CA LEU A 56 -11.38 -3.63 2.85
C LEU A 56 -12.31 -2.67 3.62
N LYS A 57 -12.53 -1.46 3.10
CA LYS A 57 -13.44 -0.46 3.69
C LYS A 57 -14.87 -0.97 3.72
N ASP A 58 -15.35 -1.55 2.62
CA ASP A 58 -16.70 -2.13 2.51
C ASP A 58 -16.98 -3.23 3.54
N ARG A 59 -15.93 -3.85 4.09
CA ARG A 59 -16.01 -4.93 5.08
C ARG A 59 -15.63 -4.51 6.50
N ALA A 60 -15.37 -3.21 6.72
CA ALA A 60 -14.83 -2.69 7.97
C ALA A 60 -13.55 -3.43 8.44
N LEU A 61 -12.77 -3.97 7.50
CA LEU A 61 -11.51 -4.66 7.76
C LEU A 61 -10.31 -3.70 7.78
N ARG A 62 -10.48 -2.49 7.23
CA ARG A 62 -9.49 -1.42 7.31
C ARG A 62 -9.70 -0.64 8.61
N LYS A 63 -8.88 -0.90 9.63
CA LYS A 63 -8.80 -0.06 10.84
C LYS A 63 -7.71 1.01 10.67
N GLY A 64 -8.07 2.28 10.83
CA GLY A 64 -7.13 3.39 10.96
C GLY A 64 -6.69 4.07 9.65
N ALA A 65 -7.42 5.10 9.24
CA ALA A 65 -6.84 6.34 8.71
C ALA A 65 -7.32 7.59 9.50
N ASP A 66 -8.26 7.42 10.44
CA ASP A 66 -8.94 8.50 11.18
C ASP A 66 -8.78 8.36 12.72
N ASP A 67 -7.67 7.80 13.19
CA ASP A 67 -7.26 7.88 14.61
C ASP A 67 -5.89 8.58 14.67
N ASN A 68 -5.93 9.90 14.53
CA ASN A 68 -4.89 10.83 15.01
C ASN A 68 -5.55 12.17 15.37
#